data_AF-A0A1E7EZK9-F1
#
_entry.id   AF-A0A1E7EZK9-F1
#
_cell.length_a   1.000
_cell.length_b   1.000
_cell.length_c   1.000
_cell.angle_alpha   90.00
_cell.angle_beta   90.00
_cell.angle_gamma   90.00
#
_symmetry.space_group_name_H-M   'P 1'
#
loop_
_entity.id
_entity.type
_entity.pdbx_description
1 polymer ?
#
loop_
_entity_poly.entity_id
_entity_poly.type
_entity_poly.pdbx_seq_one_letter_code
_entity_poly.pdbx_strand_id
1 'polypeptide(L)'
;MFVEFIQARDIERKYEDDHRHLMNDPEFVRFIFASCTQQYLESSNFKDKSRQHVIYTLLMLGIKCRYGTDPDDLEKFHKYHRDINTERGTIKVLARETTTHCNCMNEAKDIAKTMDTDARCSGCKLVFLKATLKYCDGCQHARYHDSDCQRNHWFEHQFDCKGSIRAKAKEAKAKEH
;
A
#
# COMPACT_ATOMS: atom_id res chain seq x y z
N MET A 1 -23.00 -5.84 -10.87
CA MET A 1 -22.03 -4.77 -10.52
C MET A 1 -22.42 -3.91 -9.33
N PHE A 2 -23.48 -3.07 -9.34
CA PHE A 2 -23.77 -2.17 -8.21
C PHE A 2 -24.21 -2.90 -6.92
N VAL A 3 -25.00 -3.97 -7.04
CA VAL A 3 -25.49 -4.78 -5.90
C VAL A 3 -24.36 -5.61 -5.27
N GLU A 4 -23.47 -6.18 -6.08
CA GLU A 4 -22.31 -6.95 -5.62
C GLU A 4 -21.31 -6.06 -4.85
N PHE A 5 -21.16 -4.80 -5.26
CA PHE A 5 -20.27 -3.83 -4.60
C PHE A 5 -20.80 -3.42 -3.22
N ILE A 6 -22.13 -3.32 -3.05
CA ILE A 6 -22.76 -3.04 -1.75
C ILE A 6 -22.59 -4.24 -0.82
N GLN A 7 -22.82 -5.45 -1.32
CA GLN A 7 -22.63 -6.68 -0.53
C GLN A 7 -21.18 -6.85 -0.05
N ALA A 8 -20.19 -6.60 -0.90
CA ALA A 8 -18.78 -6.70 -0.51
C ALA A 8 -18.40 -5.72 0.63
N ARG A 9 -18.89 -4.47 0.56
CA ARG A 9 -18.65 -3.47 1.61
C ARG A 9 -19.34 -3.80 2.93
N ASP A 10 -20.55 -4.35 2.87
CA ASP A 10 -21.28 -4.76 4.08
C ASP A 10 -20.60 -5.96 4.76
N ILE A 11 -20.05 -6.90 3.97
CA ILE A 11 -19.25 -8.02 4.49
C ILE A 11 -17.96 -7.51 5.13
N GLU A 12 -17.23 -6.61 4.48
CA GLU A 12 -15.99 -6.04 5.05
C GLU A 12 -16.28 -5.30 6.36
N ARG A 13 -17.31 -4.44 6.38
CA ARG A 13 -17.71 -3.71 7.60
C ARG A 13 -18.09 -4.68 8.73
N LYS A 14 -18.89 -5.71 8.42
CA LYS A 14 -19.26 -6.72 9.43
C LYS A 14 -18.04 -7.44 9.98
N TYR A 15 -17.11 -7.85 9.11
CA TYR A 15 -15.87 -8.50 9.55
C TYR A 15 -15.05 -7.58 10.47
N GLU A 16 -14.89 -6.31 10.11
CA GLU A 16 -14.21 -5.32 10.94
C GLU A 16 -14.89 -5.13 12.30
N ASP A 17 -16.22 -5.05 12.32
CA ASP A 17 -17.00 -4.90 13.55
C ASP A 17 -16.86 -6.12 14.46
N ASP A 18 -17.03 -7.32 13.90
CA ASP A 18 -16.94 -8.59 14.61
C ASP A 18 -15.53 -8.83 15.19
N HIS A 19 -14.47 -8.36 14.51
CA HIS A 19 -13.07 -8.61 14.88
C HIS A 19 -12.33 -7.36 15.36
N ARG A 20 -13.04 -6.27 15.65
CA ARG A 20 -12.46 -4.99 16.09
C ARG A 20 -11.51 -5.14 17.28
N HIS A 21 -11.84 -6.02 18.21
CA HIS A 21 -11.04 -6.32 19.39
C HIS A 21 -9.65 -6.89 19.03
N LEU A 22 -9.56 -7.75 18.01
CA LEU A 22 -8.28 -8.26 17.50
C LEU A 22 -7.52 -7.17 16.75
N MET A 23 -8.22 -6.38 15.93
CA MET A 23 -7.56 -5.30 15.16
C MET A 23 -6.92 -4.23 16.05
N ASN A 24 -7.43 -4.05 17.27
CA ASN A 24 -6.88 -3.15 18.27
C ASN A 24 -5.84 -3.80 19.19
N ASP A 25 -5.63 -5.12 19.10
CA ASP A 25 -4.66 -5.85 19.92
C ASP A 25 -3.24 -5.70 19.33
N PRO A 26 -2.29 -5.04 20.05
CA PRO A 26 -0.92 -4.89 19.58
C PRO A 26 -0.21 -6.22 19.33
N GLU A 27 -0.53 -7.29 20.07
CA GLU A 27 0.08 -8.60 19.89
C GLU A 27 -0.39 -9.27 18.60
N PHE A 28 -1.69 -9.13 18.26
CA PHE A 28 -2.21 -9.60 16.98
C PHE A 28 -1.52 -8.90 15.80
N VAL A 29 -1.35 -7.58 15.89
CA VAL A 29 -0.64 -6.80 14.85
C VAL A 29 0.81 -7.25 14.72
N ARG A 30 1.52 -7.47 15.83
CA ARG A 30 2.89 -8.01 15.83
C ARG A 30 2.95 -9.39 15.20
N PHE A 31 1.99 -10.26 15.54
CA PHE A 31 1.89 -11.59 14.97
C PHE A 31 1.73 -11.56 13.44
N ILE A 32 0.89 -10.67 12.90
CA ILE A 32 0.73 -10.50 11.45
C ILE A 32 2.07 -10.18 10.78
N PHE A 33 2.81 -9.19 11.29
CA PHE A 33 4.10 -8.80 10.70
C PHE A 33 5.16 -9.90 10.85
N ALA A 34 5.18 -10.61 11.99
CA ALA A 34 6.07 -11.75 12.19
C ALA A 34 5.75 -12.89 11.20
N SER A 35 4.47 -13.23 11.02
CA SER A 35 4.04 -14.26 10.06
C SER A 35 4.39 -13.89 8.62
N CYS A 36 4.17 -12.64 8.22
CA CYS A 36 4.55 -12.15 6.89
C CYS A 36 6.07 -12.21 6.68
N THR A 37 6.85 -11.88 7.72
CA THR A 37 8.32 -11.95 7.70
C THR A 37 8.80 -13.38 7.51
N GLN A 38 8.26 -14.31 8.28
CA GLN A 38 8.59 -15.73 8.16
C GLN A 38 8.27 -16.26 6.76
N GLN A 39 7.06 -15.99 6.25
CA GLN A 39 6.67 -16.44 4.91
C GLN A 39 7.56 -15.83 3.81
N TYR A 40 7.95 -14.57 3.96
CA TYR A 40 8.88 -13.92 3.03
C TYR A 40 10.23 -14.67 2.99
N LEU A 41 10.84 -14.90 4.16
CA LEU A 41 12.13 -15.58 4.28
C LEU A 41 12.08 -17.02 3.75
N GLU A 42 10.99 -17.74 4.00
CA GLU A 42 10.79 -19.12 3.51
C GLU A 42 10.54 -19.19 1.99
N SER A 43 9.99 -18.13 1.38
CA SER A 43 9.62 -18.11 -0.04
C SER A 43 10.80 -17.92 -1.01
N SER A 44 12.04 -17.80 -0.51
CA SER A 44 13.21 -17.44 -1.32
C SER A 44 12.99 -16.16 -2.15
N ASN A 45 12.49 -15.10 -1.50
CA ASN A 45 12.24 -13.77 -2.10
C ASN A 45 11.15 -13.76 -3.19
N PHE A 46 9.90 -14.09 -2.84
CA PHE A 46 8.72 -13.93 -3.72
C PHE A 46 8.71 -14.70 -5.07
N LYS A 47 9.55 -15.72 -5.23
CA LYS A 47 9.46 -16.60 -6.43
C LYS A 47 8.11 -17.30 -6.54
N ASP A 48 7.44 -17.51 -5.40
CA ASP A 48 6.09 -18.06 -5.31
C ASP A 48 5.03 -16.94 -5.29
N LYS A 49 4.30 -16.80 -6.40
CA LYS A 49 3.22 -15.80 -6.57
C LYS A 49 2.06 -16.01 -5.60
N SER A 50 1.78 -17.25 -5.19
CA SER A 50 0.68 -17.54 -4.26
C SER A 50 1.01 -16.98 -2.86
N ARG A 51 2.24 -17.22 -2.39
CA ARG A 51 2.75 -16.63 -1.14
C ARG A 51 2.82 -15.12 -1.20
N GLN A 52 3.21 -14.55 -2.34
CA GLN A 52 3.21 -13.09 -2.53
C GLN A 52 1.82 -12.50 -2.27
N HIS A 53 0.76 -13.12 -2.78
CA HIS A 53 -0.60 -12.67 -2.56
C HIS A 53 -1.01 -12.77 -1.09
N VAL A 54 -0.69 -13.88 -0.42
CA VAL A 54 -0.96 -14.06 1.01
C VAL A 54 -0.25 -13.01 1.86
N ILE A 55 1.05 -12.79 1.62
CA ILE A 55 1.85 -11.77 2.31
C ILE A 55 1.25 -10.38 2.07
N TYR A 56 0.86 -10.05 0.84
CA TYR A 56 0.23 -8.76 0.52
C TYR A 56 -1.07 -8.55 1.31
N THR A 57 -1.96 -9.54 1.30
CA THR A 57 -3.27 -9.45 1.99
C THR A 57 -3.09 -9.31 3.50
N LEU A 58 -2.19 -10.10 4.10
CA LEU A 58 -1.89 -10.01 5.53
C LEU A 58 -1.19 -8.70 5.90
N LEU A 59 -0.25 -8.21 5.09
CA LEU A 59 0.40 -6.92 5.33
C LEU A 59 -0.57 -5.76 5.24
N MET A 60 -1.51 -5.80 4.29
CA MET A 60 -2.55 -4.79 4.18
C MET A 60 -3.41 -4.75 5.45
N LEU A 61 -3.79 -5.92 5.98
CA LEU A 61 -4.47 -6.01 7.27
C LEU A 61 -3.61 -5.46 8.42
N GLY A 62 -2.35 -5.87 8.53
CA GLY A 62 -1.44 -5.41 9.59
C GLY A 62 -1.22 -3.88 9.56
N ILE A 63 -1.06 -3.30 8.37
CA ILE A 63 -0.95 -1.85 8.17
C ILE A 63 -2.25 -1.14 8.57
N LYS A 64 -3.41 -1.69 8.20
CA LYS A 64 -4.73 -1.14 8.56
C LYS A 64 -4.94 -1.15 10.07
N CYS A 65 -4.63 -2.26 10.74
CA CYS A 65 -4.73 -2.36 12.20
C CYS A 65 -3.78 -1.38 12.90
N ARG A 66 -2.55 -1.22 12.39
CA ARG A 66 -1.53 -0.39 13.05
C ARG A 66 -1.69 1.11 12.83
N TYR A 67 -2.10 1.52 11.63
CA TYR A 67 -2.04 2.92 11.18
C TYR A 67 -3.37 3.48 10.69
N GLY A 68 -4.43 2.67 10.61
CA GLY A 68 -5.71 3.09 10.06
C GLY A 68 -6.66 3.74 11.05
N THR A 69 -6.36 3.69 12.35
CA THR A 69 -7.25 4.16 13.43
C THR A 69 -6.91 5.58 13.90
N ASP A 70 -5.62 5.92 13.97
CA ASP A 70 -5.16 7.24 14.41
C ASP A 70 -5.06 8.20 13.20
N PRO A 71 -5.75 9.36 13.23
CA PRO A 71 -5.61 10.39 12.19
C PRO A 71 -4.16 10.82 11.93
N ASP A 72 -3.30 10.82 12.95
CA ASP A 72 -1.89 11.23 12.84
C ASP A 72 -1.07 10.19 12.06
N ASP A 73 -1.55 8.94 11.98
CA ASP A 73 -0.90 7.85 11.26
C ASP A 73 -1.46 7.64 9.85
N LEU A 74 -2.48 8.41 9.43
CA LEU A 74 -3.12 8.24 8.12
C LEU A 74 -2.14 8.45 6.95
N GLU A 75 -1.16 9.33 7.09
CA GLU A 75 -0.09 9.49 6.10
C GLU A 75 0.77 8.22 5.98
N LYS A 76 1.13 7.61 7.13
CA LYS A 76 1.90 6.37 7.18
C LYS A 76 1.09 5.22 6.59
N PHE A 77 -0.19 5.11 6.92
CA PHE A 77 -1.11 4.15 6.33
C PHE A 77 -1.07 4.20 4.80
N HIS A 78 -1.33 5.37 4.21
CA HIS A 78 -1.34 5.54 2.76
C HIS A 78 0.03 5.25 2.13
N LYS A 79 1.11 5.67 2.80
CA LYS A 79 2.46 5.40 2.34
C LYS A 79 2.77 3.92 2.30
N TYR A 80 2.52 3.20 3.40
CA TYR A 80 2.87 1.78 3.52
C TYR A 80 1.96 0.92 2.67
N HIS A 81 0.68 1.25 2.58
CA HIS A 81 -0.24 0.62 1.64
C HIS A 81 0.27 0.73 0.19
N ARG A 82 0.80 1.89 -0.22
CA ARG A 82 1.43 2.02 -1.54
C ARG A 82 2.73 1.21 -1.64
N ASP A 83 3.58 1.23 -0.61
CA ASP A 83 4.89 0.57 -0.63
C ASP A 83 4.75 -0.96 -0.80
N ILE A 84 3.81 -1.63 -0.13
CA ILE A 84 3.63 -3.10 -0.21
C ILE A 84 3.21 -3.61 -1.61
N ASN A 85 2.94 -2.72 -2.56
CA ASN A 85 2.64 -3.09 -3.94
C ASN A 85 3.88 -3.53 -4.74
N THR A 86 5.08 -3.37 -4.20
CA THR A 86 6.34 -3.82 -4.80
C THR A 86 7.13 -4.67 -3.80
N GLU A 87 7.94 -5.60 -4.30
CA GLU A 87 8.80 -6.42 -3.45
C GLU A 87 9.71 -5.57 -2.55
N ARG A 88 10.37 -4.57 -3.15
CA ARG A 88 11.22 -3.63 -2.43
C ARG A 88 10.47 -2.90 -1.31
N GLY A 89 9.24 -2.46 -1.57
CA GLY A 89 8.44 -1.78 -0.55
C GLY A 89 7.95 -2.73 0.55
N THR A 90 7.60 -3.96 0.20
CA THR A 90 7.29 -5.01 1.18
C THR A 90 8.46 -5.29 2.11
N ILE A 91 9.68 -5.47 1.57
CA ILE A 91 10.88 -5.66 2.40
C ILE A 91 11.09 -4.49 3.37
N LYS A 92 10.89 -3.25 2.89
CA LYS A 92 11.03 -2.06 3.73
C LYS A 92 10.00 -2.00 4.86
N VAL A 93 8.75 -2.39 4.60
CA VAL A 93 7.72 -2.45 5.63
C VAL A 93 8.06 -3.52 6.65
N LEU A 94 8.32 -4.76 6.21
CA LEU A 94 8.70 -5.86 7.11
C LEU A 94 9.90 -5.50 7.98
N ALA A 95 10.99 -5.02 7.36
CA ALA A 95 12.19 -4.63 8.10
C ALA A 95 11.94 -3.51 9.12
N ARG A 96 11.02 -2.57 8.85
CA ARG A 96 10.65 -1.53 9.80
C ARG A 96 9.88 -2.12 10.98
N GLU A 97 8.91 -2.98 10.71
CA GLU A 97 8.01 -3.50 11.74
C GLU A 97 8.69 -4.55 12.64
N THR A 98 9.74 -5.22 12.16
CA THR A 98 10.48 -6.21 12.94
C THR A 98 11.73 -5.68 13.63
N THR A 99 12.23 -4.49 13.27
CA THR A 99 13.56 -3.99 13.73
C THR A 99 13.72 -3.89 15.24
N THR A 100 12.62 -3.72 15.99
CA THR A 100 12.66 -3.62 17.46
C THR A 100 12.69 -4.98 18.14
N HIS A 101 12.49 -6.08 17.40
CA HIS A 101 12.32 -7.44 17.94
C HIS A 101 13.33 -8.45 17.38
N CYS A 102 13.75 -8.31 16.11
CA CYS A 102 14.76 -9.16 15.47
C CYS A 102 15.63 -8.35 14.49
N ASN A 103 16.79 -8.90 14.15
CA ASN A 103 17.64 -8.46 13.03
C ASN A 103 17.47 -9.31 11.76
N CYS A 104 16.48 -10.21 11.75
CA CYS A 104 16.24 -11.21 10.71
C CYS A 104 15.96 -10.63 9.31
N MET A 105 15.55 -9.36 9.22
CA MET A 105 15.32 -8.67 7.94
C MET A 105 16.50 -7.81 7.45
N ASN A 106 17.64 -7.77 8.16
CA ASN A 106 18.75 -6.89 7.81
C ASN A 106 19.34 -7.19 6.42
N GLU A 107 19.56 -8.47 6.09
CA GLU A 107 20.08 -8.88 4.79
C GLU A 107 19.12 -8.47 3.66
N ALA A 108 17.84 -8.82 3.78
CA ALA A 108 16.83 -8.43 2.82
C ALA A 108 16.74 -6.90 2.67
N LYS A 109 16.84 -6.15 3.77
CA LYS A 109 16.86 -4.68 3.76
C LYS A 109 18.05 -4.13 2.99
N ASP A 110 19.22 -4.74 3.09
CA ASP A 110 20.41 -4.33 2.35
C ASP A 110 20.28 -4.66 0.85
N ILE A 111 19.72 -5.82 0.51
CA ILE A 111 19.34 -6.17 -0.87
C ILE A 111 18.35 -5.13 -1.42
N ALA A 112 17.33 -4.75 -0.66
CA ALA A 112 16.33 -3.76 -1.08
C ALA A 112 16.91 -2.35 -1.30
N LYS A 113 18.11 -2.04 -0.80
CA LYS A 113 18.81 -0.78 -1.11
C LYS A 113 19.39 -0.80 -2.52
N THR A 114 19.81 -1.97 -3.01
CA THR A 114 20.39 -2.14 -4.35
C THR A 114 19.33 -2.39 -5.43
N MET A 115 18.13 -2.81 -5.03
CA MET A 115 17.00 -2.96 -5.94
C MET A 115 16.59 -1.64 -6.59
N ASP A 116 16.26 -1.72 -7.88
CA ASP A 116 15.63 -0.62 -8.60
C ASP A 116 14.37 -0.15 -7.88
N THR A 117 14.14 1.17 -7.95
CA THR A 117 12.92 1.72 -7.38
C THR A 117 11.79 1.52 -8.38
N ASP A 118 11.08 0.41 -8.20
CA ASP A 118 9.92 0.09 -9.02
C ASP A 118 8.62 0.71 -8.51
N ALA A 119 7.66 0.78 -9.43
CA ALA A 119 6.37 1.38 -9.19
C ALA A 119 5.33 0.80 -10.16
N ARG A 120 4.09 0.62 -9.68
CA ARG A 120 2.98 0.19 -10.54
C ARG A 120 2.39 1.36 -11.32
N CYS A 121 2.11 1.10 -12.59
CA CYS A 121 1.26 1.96 -13.42
C CYS A 121 -0.17 1.98 -12.87
N SER A 122 -0.76 3.17 -12.73
CA SER A 122 -2.12 3.35 -12.24
C SER A 122 -3.18 2.77 -13.17
N GLY A 123 -2.94 2.70 -14.49
CA GLY A 123 -3.86 2.08 -15.44
C GLY A 123 -3.70 0.55 -15.49
N CYS A 124 -2.66 0.06 -16.16
CA CYS A 124 -2.48 -1.38 -16.41
C CYS A 124 -2.01 -2.21 -15.19
N LYS A 125 -1.70 -1.57 -14.06
CA LYS A 125 -1.22 -2.20 -12.81
C LYS A 125 0.09 -3.00 -12.90
N LEU A 126 0.74 -3.01 -14.07
CA LEU A 126 2.08 -3.58 -14.28
C LEU A 126 3.16 -2.75 -13.59
N VAL A 127 4.29 -3.40 -13.29
CA VAL A 127 5.44 -2.81 -12.60
C VAL A 127 6.44 -2.25 -13.61
N PHE A 128 6.90 -1.02 -13.37
CA PHE A 128 7.90 -0.32 -14.16
C PHE A 128 8.91 0.37 -13.24
N LEU A 129 10.08 0.70 -13.77
CA LEU A 129 11.03 1.59 -13.10
C LEU A 129 10.34 2.92 -12.78
N LYS A 130 10.40 3.37 -11.52
CA LYS A 130 9.74 4.62 -11.09
C LYS A 130 10.19 5.83 -11.91
N ALA A 131 11.45 5.85 -12.32
CA ALA A 131 12.02 6.93 -13.13
C ALA A 131 11.40 7.03 -14.54
N THR A 132 10.80 5.95 -15.07
CA THR A 132 10.17 5.95 -16.40
C THR A 132 8.69 6.27 -16.37
N LEU A 133 8.06 6.29 -15.18
CA LEU A 133 6.65 6.60 -15.03
C LEU A 133 6.41 8.11 -15.03
N LYS A 134 5.40 8.53 -15.79
CA LYS A 134 4.93 9.91 -15.87
C LYS A 134 3.80 10.12 -14.87
N TYR A 135 3.88 11.19 -14.09
CA TYR A 135 2.80 11.57 -13.18
C TYR A 135 1.64 12.21 -13.93
N CYS A 136 0.43 12.05 -13.41
CA CYS A 136 -0.72 12.81 -13.89
C CYS A 136 -0.49 14.30 -13.61
N ASP A 137 -0.53 15.13 -14.65
CA ASP A 137 -0.29 16.57 -14.54
C ASP A 137 -1.24 17.26 -13.55
N GLY A 138 -2.48 16.80 -13.47
CA GLY A 138 -3.49 17.34 -12.55
C GLY A 138 -3.24 16.98 -11.09
N CYS A 139 -3.33 15.69 -10.73
CA CYS A 139 -3.26 15.30 -9.33
C CYS A 139 -1.83 15.11 -8.79
N GLN A 140 -0.84 14.87 -9.66
CA GLN A 140 0.53 14.47 -9.30
C GLN A 140 0.59 13.24 -8.37
N HIS A 141 -0.43 12.38 -8.45
CA HIS A 141 -0.56 11.20 -7.59
C HIS A 141 -0.56 9.91 -8.42
N ALA A 142 -1.47 9.82 -9.39
CA ALA A 142 -1.48 8.72 -10.35
C ALA A 142 -0.25 8.80 -11.26
N ARG A 143 0.27 7.64 -11.66
CA ARG A 143 1.48 7.51 -12.48
C ARG A 143 1.27 6.48 -13.57
N TYR A 144 1.77 6.75 -14.77
CA TYR A 144 1.50 5.95 -15.96
C TYR A 144 2.79 5.69 -16.72
N HIS A 145 2.89 4.53 -17.38
CA HIS A 145 4.05 4.24 -18.24
C HIS A 145 4.00 5.03 -19.55
N ASP A 146 2.81 5.38 -20.02
CA ASP A 146 2.61 6.24 -21.17
C ASP A 146 1.27 7.00 -21.10
N SER A 147 1.06 7.88 -22.08
CA SER A 147 -0.16 8.69 -22.20
C SER A 147 -1.38 7.87 -22.62
N ASP A 148 -1.20 6.76 -23.33
CA ASP A 148 -2.30 5.88 -23.73
C ASP A 148 -2.93 5.18 -22.53
N CYS A 149 -2.10 4.65 -21.64
CA CYS A 149 -2.55 4.03 -20.40
C CYS A 149 -3.26 5.05 -19.49
N GLN A 150 -2.81 6.30 -19.47
CA GLN A 150 -3.51 7.38 -18.77
C GLN A 150 -4.88 7.67 -19.38
N ARG A 151 -4.97 7.81 -20.71
CA ARG A 151 -6.24 8.06 -21.41
C ARG A 151 -7.24 6.94 -21.16
N ASN A 152 -6.79 5.69 -21.25
CA ASN A 152 -7.63 4.52 -21.03
C ASN A 152 -8.12 4.44 -19.59
N HIS A 153 -7.30 4.80 -18.60
CA HIS A 153 -7.70 4.80 -17.19
C HIS A 153 -8.46 6.07 -16.75
N TRP A 154 -8.63 7.06 -17.64
CA TRP A 154 -9.16 8.37 -17.26
C TRP A 154 -10.59 8.31 -16.70
N PHE A 155 -11.43 7.43 -17.24
CA PHE A 155 -12.83 7.32 -16.83
C PHE A 155 -12.98 6.92 -15.35
N GLU A 156 -12.07 6.08 -14.84
CA GLU A 156 -11.97 5.71 -13.43
C GLU A 156 -11.29 6.83 -12.61
N HIS A 157 -10.16 7.35 -13.10
CA HIS A 157 -9.30 8.27 -12.35
C HIS A 157 -9.89 9.68 -12.17
N GLN A 158 -10.73 10.16 -13.09
CA GLN A 158 -11.14 11.57 -13.15
C GLN A 158 -11.76 12.10 -11.85
N PHE A 159 -12.48 11.27 -11.10
CA PHE A 159 -13.14 11.67 -9.86
C PHE A 159 -12.12 11.93 -8.76
N ASP A 160 -11.20 10.99 -8.55
CA ASP A 160 -10.11 11.12 -7.59
C ASP A 160 -9.16 12.26 -7.96
N CYS A 161 -8.90 12.44 -9.26
CA CYS A 161 -8.06 13.53 -9.76
C CYS A 161 -8.63 14.89 -9.39
N LYS A 162 -9.92 15.12 -9.65
CA LYS A 162 -10.62 16.37 -9.31
C LYS A 162 -10.64 16.61 -7.80
N GLY A 163 -10.86 15.56 -6.99
CA GLY A 163 -10.80 15.64 -5.53
C GLY A 163 -9.43 16.09 -5.03
N SER A 164 -8.37 15.49 -5.56
CA SER A 164 -6.98 15.81 -5.21
C SER A 164 -6.61 17.25 -5.53
N ILE A 165 -7.00 17.74 -6.72
CA ILE A 165 -6.75 19.12 -7.15
C ILE A 165 -7.45 20.12 -6.20
N ARG A 166 -8.71 19.83 -5.83
CA ARG A 166 -9.46 20.69 -4.89
C ARG A 166 -8.83 20.72 -3.50
N ALA A 167 -8.35 19.59 -2.99
CA ALA A 167 -7.70 19.52 -1.68
C ALA A 167 -6.43 20.39 -1.65
N LYS A 168 -5.56 20.25 -2.66
CA LYS A 168 -4.34 21.06 -2.79
C LYS A 168 -4.64 22.57 -2.88
N ALA A 169 -5.69 22.96 -3.61
CA ALA A 169 -6.09 24.35 -3.70
C ALA A 169 -6.58 24.92 -2.35
N LYS A 170 -7.23 24.09 -1.51
CA LYS A 170 -7.63 24.50 -0.15
C LYS A 170 -6.43 24.65 0.77
N GLU A 171 -5.48 23.71 0.73
CA GLU A 171 -4.25 23.77 1.53
C GLU A 171 -3.39 24.98 1.17
N ALA A 172 -3.26 25.30 -0.12
CA ALA A 172 -2.52 26.48 -0.57
C ALA A 172 -3.12 27.77 0.02
N LYS A 173 -4.45 27.93 -0.05
CA LYS A 173 -5.15 29.08 0.54
C LYS A 173 -5.01 29.16 2.05
N ALA A 174 -5.02 28.01 2.74
CA ALA A 174 -4.87 27.97 4.20
C ALA A 174 -3.46 28.38 4.67
N LYS A 175 -2.45 28.32 3.79
CA LYS A 175 -1.06 28.76 4.10
C LYS A 175 -0.80 30.23 3.77
N GLU A 176 -1.73 30.89 3.10
CA GLU A 176 -1.67 32.32 2.77
C GLU A 176 -2.30 33.21 3.85
N HIS A 177 -2.94 32.59 4.86
CA HIS A 177 -3.54 33.24 6.03
C HIS A 177 -2.78 32.85 7.30
#